data_AF-A0A7S1T0X9-F1
#
_entry.id   AF-A0A7S1T0X9-F1
#
_cell.length_a   1.000
_cell.length_b   1.000
_cell.length_c   1.000
_cell.angle_alpha   90.00
_cell.angle_beta   90.00
_cell.angle_gamma   90.00
#
_symmetry.space_group_name_H-M   'P 1'
#
loop_
_entity.id
_entity.type
_entity.pdbx_description
1 polymer ?
#
loop_
_entity_poly.entity_id
_entity_poly.type
_entity_poly.pdbx_seq_one_letter_code
_entity_poly.pdbx_strand_id
1 'polypeptide(L)'
;HPPGGAVPPPPTAGGGGRSRPGKGGGTVMKGGAGVMKSGGGLQGIFSSAGRSNRTQGSRKDRKGGWRHRVHNAKKTAYMTLKVYLKMNAAWKNQLPEALRTDIAQVVRATLHDDFPKFATHNERFFRSPSQFSHYEQNNLGRAASIRVVDLDQDLASSRRRSSGSAAGGEISLQGGEGSLGVEGQASMDDGEVGDQDAAMMEMYARKANAAWVERRQWEAPKVFEMHTYTLSVERTHYNYVAKELLKKGKIAFHFVATGEAVYTPDGRALNAVTTDTWHLLTSCAPSKVPCGSRIEGLPPVSRQIIQLIECIERVAGVDAVENLQIVISVGEDEEDLVINLLKEHKFYRLGPKQVHVLVQDKQFGYKYESKYGELMEAEESELVLPGSGHALLQLAAPGDALTWDGGHMTPHDGSLLDHFKARGVVWLMSCRMLDLYWCTSHRQTDLDFLGLCLKLHDTSKANMAVEVAPCRSLADMRLNNSVVMEHTPGKGQPSTTCDVAYTDCHSLKVQERLTEMTSSRDA
;
A
#
# COMPACT_ATOMS: atom_id res chain seq x y z
N HIS A 1 33.75 36.36 36.09
CA HIS A 1 33.47 36.71 37.49
C HIS A 1 31.96 36.70 37.71
N PRO A 2 31.43 35.94 38.70
CA PRO A 2 30.04 35.47 38.81
C PRO A 2 29.27 36.29 39.90
N PRO A 3 28.10 35.93 40.51
CA PRO A 3 27.65 34.61 41.08
C PRO A 3 26.16 34.26 40.76
N GLY A 4 25.51 33.14 41.12
CA GLY A 4 25.81 31.94 41.91
C GLY A 4 24.51 31.31 42.50
N GLY A 5 24.47 29.97 42.64
CA GLY A 5 23.57 29.17 43.53
C GLY A 5 22.10 28.96 43.10
N ALA A 6 21.38 27.86 43.38
CA ALA A 6 21.62 26.70 44.25
C ALA A 6 20.64 25.54 43.91
N VAL A 7 21.04 24.30 44.26
CA VAL A 7 20.27 23.04 44.28
C VAL A 7 19.82 22.75 45.72
N PRO A 8 18.66 22.09 45.95
CA PRO A 8 18.56 21.11 47.05
C PRO A 8 17.70 19.84 46.66
N PRO A 9 17.43 18.85 47.53
CA PRO A 9 17.91 17.45 47.45
C PRO A 9 16.78 16.39 47.35
N PRO A 10 17.07 15.06 47.36
CA PRO A 10 16.05 14.00 47.31
C PRO A 10 15.68 13.48 48.72
N PRO A 11 14.55 12.76 48.87
CA PRO A 11 14.35 11.88 50.02
C PRO A 11 14.45 10.39 49.68
N THR A 12 15.02 9.68 50.64
CA THR A 12 15.38 8.26 50.75
C THR A 12 14.25 7.36 51.25
N ALA A 13 14.27 6.12 50.75
CA ALA A 13 14.13 4.80 51.42
C ALA A 13 13.07 4.53 52.53
N GLY A 14 12.42 3.37 52.37
CA GLY A 14 11.82 2.53 53.42
C GLY A 14 10.81 1.56 52.79
N GLY A 15 10.78 0.24 52.97
CA GLY A 15 11.40 -0.66 53.94
C GLY A 15 10.35 -1.71 54.37
N GLY A 16 10.71 -3.00 54.34
CA GLY A 16 9.95 -4.12 54.94
C GLY A 16 8.91 -4.77 53.99
N GLY A 17 8.92 -6.06 53.69
CA GLY A 17 9.36 -7.21 54.47
C GLY A 17 8.16 -7.85 55.19
N ARG A 18 7.67 -8.99 54.69
CA ARG A 18 7.18 -10.12 55.50
C ARG A 18 6.70 -11.30 54.65
N SER A 19 6.88 -12.45 55.27
CA SER A 19 6.92 -13.81 54.78
C SER A 19 5.77 -14.66 55.33
N ARG A 20 5.22 -15.57 54.50
CA ARG A 20 4.55 -16.87 54.82
C ARG A 20 3.31 -16.82 55.74
N PRO A 21 2.55 -17.93 55.97
CA PRO A 21 2.56 -19.32 55.43
C PRO A 21 1.19 -19.70 54.78
N GLY A 22 1.00 -20.76 53.98
CA GLY A 22 1.10 -22.21 54.27
C GLY A 22 -0.29 -22.84 54.56
N LYS A 23 -0.67 -23.85 53.78
CA LYS A 23 -1.67 -24.95 53.99
C LYS A 23 -1.97 -25.54 52.61
N GLY A 24 -1.81 -26.83 52.29
CA GLY A 24 -1.99 -28.04 53.09
C GLY A 24 -3.29 -28.72 52.64
N GLY A 25 -3.21 -29.91 52.03
CA GLY A 25 -4.39 -30.73 51.74
C GLY A 25 -4.19 -31.68 50.56
N GLY A 26 -3.76 -32.92 50.85
CA GLY A 26 -3.73 -34.01 49.88
C GLY A 26 -5.08 -34.71 49.75
N THR A 27 -5.25 -35.49 48.68
CA THR A 27 -6.18 -36.64 48.64
C THR A 27 -5.68 -37.67 47.62
N VAL A 28 -6.07 -38.91 47.86
CA VAL A 28 -5.40 -40.17 47.56
C VAL A 28 -6.19 -41.00 46.52
N MET A 29 -5.45 -41.75 45.70
CA MET A 29 -5.74 -42.99 44.93
C MET A 29 -7.05 -43.23 44.16
N LYS A 30 -6.87 -43.66 42.90
CA LYS A 30 -7.24 -44.97 42.29
C LYS A 30 -6.72 -44.94 40.84
N GLY A 31 -5.99 -45.90 40.27
CA GLY A 31 -6.07 -47.35 40.37
C GLY A 31 -6.88 -47.88 39.18
N GLY A 32 -6.22 -48.32 38.10
CA GLY A 32 -6.89 -48.93 36.94
C GLY A 32 -5.95 -49.24 35.78
N ALA A 33 -5.46 -50.49 35.74
CA ALA A 33 -4.63 -51.06 34.69
C ALA A 33 -5.47 -51.71 33.58
N GLY A 34 -4.86 -51.88 32.41
CA GLY A 34 -5.33 -52.75 31.31
C GLY A 34 -5.54 -51.97 30.00
N VAL A 35 -5.21 -52.44 28.80
CA VAL A 35 -4.72 -53.73 28.29
C VAL A 35 -4.08 -53.41 26.93
N MET A 36 -2.93 -54.02 26.65
CA MET A 36 -2.33 -54.06 25.31
C MET A 36 -3.21 -54.87 24.35
N LYS A 37 -3.52 -54.33 23.17
CA LYS A 37 -3.78 -55.15 21.97
C LYS A 37 -3.11 -54.54 20.73
N SER A 38 -2.40 -55.44 20.08
CA SER A 38 -1.66 -55.37 18.83
C SER A 38 -2.54 -55.31 17.59
N GLY A 39 -2.01 -54.71 16.52
CA GLY A 39 -2.04 -55.30 15.17
C GLY A 39 -3.08 -54.79 14.16
N GLY A 40 -2.59 -54.50 12.95
CA GLY A 40 -3.36 -54.23 11.71
C GLY A 40 -3.39 -52.73 11.37
N GLY A 41 -3.00 -52.24 10.21
CA GLY A 41 -2.71 -52.81 8.90
C GLY A 41 -2.93 -51.65 7.91
N LEU A 42 -1.89 -51.24 7.18
CA LEU A 42 -1.97 -50.17 6.18
C LEU A 42 -2.83 -50.65 5.01
N GLN A 43 -4.08 -50.20 4.95
CA GLN A 43 -4.97 -50.36 3.80
C GLN A 43 -5.39 -48.98 3.27
N GLY A 44 -5.39 -48.86 1.93
CA GLY A 44 -5.24 -47.62 1.16
C GLY A 44 -6.27 -46.51 1.42
N ILE A 45 -5.75 -45.29 1.55
CA ILE A 45 -6.49 -44.05 1.83
C ILE A 45 -7.22 -43.47 0.59
N PHE A 46 -6.98 -44.00 -0.61
CA PHE A 46 -7.51 -43.40 -1.86
C PHE A 46 -8.48 -44.28 -2.67
N SER A 47 -8.81 -45.49 -2.22
CA SER A 47 -9.56 -46.47 -3.02
C SER A 47 -11.10 -46.35 -2.98
N SER A 48 -11.69 -45.26 -2.48
CA SER A 48 -13.16 -45.12 -2.37
C SER A 48 -13.79 -43.93 -3.13
N ALA A 49 -13.05 -43.23 -3.99
CA ALA A 49 -13.56 -42.06 -4.72
C ALA A 49 -14.27 -42.37 -6.06
N GLY A 50 -14.63 -43.64 -6.32
CA GLY A 50 -15.10 -44.09 -7.64
C GLY A 50 -16.50 -44.69 -7.71
N ARG A 51 -17.44 -44.36 -6.80
CA ARG A 51 -18.84 -44.78 -6.94
C ARG A 51 -19.79 -43.59 -6.92
N SER A 52 -20.37 -43.29 -8.09
CA SER A 52 -21.44 -42.32 -8.26
C SER A 52 -22.68 -42.74 -7.46
N ASN A 53 -22.83 -42.22 -6.25
CA ASN A 53 -24.07 -42.35 -5.48
C ASN A 53 -25.02 -41.22 -5.89
N ARG A 54 -25.73 -41.46 -6.99
CA ARG A 54 -26.80 -40.61 -7.49
C ARG A 54 -28.09 -40.99 -6.75
N THR A 55 -28.21 -40.62 -5.48
CA THR A 55 -29.41 -40.86 -4.68
C THR A 55 -29.69 -39.70 -3.73
N GLN A 56 -30.82 -39.04 -4.00
CA GLN A 56 -31.61 -38.12 -3.17
C GLN A 56 -30.94 -37.53 -1.92
N GLY A 57 -30.45 -36.29 -2.06
CA GLY A 57 -30.04 -35.45 -0.94
C GLY A 57 -31.22 -35.05 -0.04
N SER A 58 -31.01 -35.27 1.26
CA SER A 58 -31.87 -34.88 2.39
C SER A 58 -32.30 -33.41 2.32
N ARG A 59 -33.56 -33.14 2.70
CA ARG A 59 -34.22 -31.82 2.76
C ARG A 59 -33.47 -30.79 3.64
N LYS A 60 -32.48 -31.20 4.44
CA LYS A 60 -31.65 -30.32 5.29
C LYS A 60 -30.51 -29.63 4.53
N ASP A 61 -29.99 -30.19 3.43
CA ASP A 61 -28.86 -29.61 2.67
C ASP A 61 -29.25 -28.47 1.73
N ARG A 62 -30.56 -28.22 1.54
CA ARG A 62 -31.07 -27.13 0.71
C ARG A 62 -31.06 -25.75 1.37
N LYS A 63 -30.75 -25.65 2.68
CA LYS A 63 -30.77 -24.36 3.39
C LYS A 63 -29.53 -23.48 3.15
N GLY A 64 -28.42 -24.03 2.66
CA GLY A 64 -27.29 -23.24 2.17
C GLY A 64 -27.50 -22.89 0.70
N GLY A 65 -27.65 -21.60 0.36
CA GLY A 65 -27.66 -21.15 -1.03
C GLY A 65 -26.42 -21.62 -1.81
N TRP A 66 -26.46 -21.58 -3.14
CA TRP A 66 -25.37 -22.09 -4.00
C TRP A 66 -23.98 -21.54 -3.64
N ARG A 67 -23.91 -20.28 -3.16
CA ARG A 67 -22.68 -19.66 -2.63
C ARG A 67 -22.08 -20.41 -1.44
N HIS A 68 -22.91 -20.88 -0.50
CA HIS A 68 -22.45 -21.63 0.67
C HIS A 68 -21.87 -22.99 0.26
N ARG A 69 -22.49 -23.65 -0.72
CA ARG A 69 -21.99 -24.93 -1.26
C ARG A 69 -20.67 -24.78 -2.00
N VAL A 70 -20.53 -23.73 -2.82
CA VAL A 70 -19.26 -23.39 -3.49
C VAL A 70 -18.17 -23.04 -2.48
N HIS A 71 -18.49 -22.29 -1.43
CA HIS A 71 -17.52 -21.95 -0.38
C HIS A 71 -17.01 -23.18 0.38
N ASN A 72 -17.91 -24.11 0.73
CA ASN A 72 -17.50 -25.37 1.38
C ASN A 72 -16.66 -26.24 0.44
N ALA A 73 -17.02 -26.33 -0.85
CA ALA A 73 -16.23 -27.04 -1.86
C ALA A 73 -14.82 -26.45 -2.02
N LYS A 74 -14.68 -25.12 -2.05
CA LYS A 74 -13.38 -24.41 -2.05
C LYS A 74 -12.55 -24.74 -0.82
N LYS A 75 -13.16 -24.71 0.37
CA LYS A 75 -12.48 -25.04 1.63
C LYS A 75 -11.94 -26.47 1.60
N THR A 76 -12.72 -27.42 1.11
CA THR A 76 -12.28 -28.81 0.93
C THR A 76 -11.12 -28.92 -0.07
N ALA A 77 -11.25 -28.30 -1.25
CA ALA A 77 -10.18 -28.30 -2.27
C ALA A 77 -8.88 -27.67 -1.75
N TYR A 78 -8.97 -26.56 -1.01
CA TYR A 78 -7.82 -25.91 -0.38
C TYR A 78 -7.15 -26.81 0.66
N MET A 79 -7.94 -27.47 1.52
CA MET A 79 -7.38 -28.40 2.51
C MET A 79 -6.69 -29.59 1.86
N THR A 80 -7.25 -30.14 0.78
CA THR A 80 -6.62 -31.21 -0.02
C THR A 80 -5.29 -30.75 -0.62
N LEU A 81 -5.24 -29.55 -1.22
CA LEU A 81 -4.01 -28.98 -1.77
C LEU A 81 -2.96 -28.71 -0.69
N LYS A 82 -3.38 -28.24 0.49
CA LYS A 82 -2.48 -28.00 1.63
C LYS A 82 -1.84 -29.29 2.13
N VAL A 83 -2.59 -30.39 2.18
CA VAL A 83 -2.05 -31.71 2.54
C VAL A 83 -1.06 -32.18 1.47
N TYR A 84 -1.38 -32.01 0.18
CA TYR A 84 -0.47 -32.32 -0.92
C TYR A 84 0.86 -31.57 -0.81
N LEU A 85 0.82 -30.25 -0.66
CA LEU A 85 2.03 -29.43 -0.58
C LEU A 85 2.92 -29.84 0.61
N LYS A 86 2.31 -30.20 1.75
CA LYS A 86 3.05 -30.75 2.89
C LYS A 86 3.69 -32.11 2.58
N MET A 87 3.00 -33.00 1.90
CA MET A 87 3.56 -34.30 1.48
C MET A 87 4.69 -34.10 0.47
N ASN A 88 4.52 -33.19 -0.49
CA ASN A 88 5.53 -32.88 -1.50
C ASN A 88 6.80 -32.27 -0.90
N ALA A 89 6.65 -31.36 0.06
CA ALA A 89 7.76 -30.82 0.83
C ALA A 89 8.47 -31.91 1.65
N ALA A 90 7.71 -32.76 2.35
CA ALA A 90 8.26 -33.86 3.14
C ALA A 90 9.03 -34.88 2.28
N TRP A 91 8.66 -35.03 1.01
CA TRP A 91 9.27 -35.97 0.06
C TRP A 91 10.26 -35.27 -0.88
N LYS A 92 10.72 -34.05 -0.56
CA LYS A 92 11.69 -33.29 -1.36
C LYS A 92 11.34 -33.23 -2.85
N ASN A 93 10.07 -32.99 -3.17
CA ASN A 93 9.52 -32.96 -4.54
C ASN A 93 9.54 -34.30 -5.31
N GLN A 94 9.77 -35.43 -4.64
CA GLN A 94 9.78 -36.77 -5.24
C GLN A 94 8.45 -37.51 -5.02
N LEU A 95 7.30 -36.83 -5.16
CA LEU A 95 6.02 -37.51 -5.05
C LEU A 95 5.84 -38.50 -6.23
N PRO A 96 5.36 -39.74 -5.97
CA PRO A 96 4.96 -40.67 -7.03
C PRO A 96 3.98 -40.03 -8.02
N GLU A 97 4.19 -40.25 -9.31
CA GLU A 97 3.39 -39.62 -10.38
C GLU A 97 1.88 -39.88 -10.22
N ALA A 98 1.50 -41.09 -9.78
CA ALA A 98 0.11 -41.44 -9.48
C ALA A 98 -0.55 -40.45 -8.49
N LEU A 99 0.16 -40.03 -7.44
CA LEU A 99 -0.38 -39.06 -6.47
C LEU A 99 -0.49 -37.65 -7.04
N ARG A 100 0.39 -37.26 -7.99
CA ARG A 100 0.30 -35.94 -8.66
C ARG A 100 -0.92 -35.86 -9.56
N THR A 101 -1.15 -36.90 -10.36
CA THR A 101 -2.30 -36.98 -11.27
C THR A 101 -3.62 -37.09 -10.51
N ASP A 102 -3.66 -37.92 -9.46
CA ASP A 102 -4.86 -38.13 -8.65
C ASP A 102 -5.29 -36.85 -7.92
N ILE A 103 -4.35 -36.02 -7.46
CA ILE A 103 -4.70 -34.82 -6.69
C ILE A 103 -5.30 -33.72 -7.58
N ALA A 104 -4.81 -33.55 -8.81
CA ALA A 104 -5.46 -32.66 -9.76
C ALA A 104 -6.90 -33.12 -10.07
N GLN A 105 -7.12 -34.44 -10.18
CA GLN A 105 -8.45 -35.01 -10.38
C GLN A 105 -9.34 -34.86 -9.14
N VAL A 106 -8.83 -35.11 -7.93
CA VAL A 106 -9.56 -34.94 -6.67
C VAL A 106 -9.93 -33.48 -6.46
N VAL A 107 -9.00 -32.54 -6.68
CA VAL A 107 -9.27 -31.10 -6.58
C VAL A 107 -10.38 -30.72 -7.57
N ARG A 108 -10.28 -31.11 -8.84
CA ARG A 108 -11.33 -30.85 -9.84
C ARG A 108 -12.67 -31.49 -9.47
N ALA A 109 -12.68 -32.72 -8.97
CA ALA A 109 -13.88 -33.44 -8.54
C ALA A 109 -14.50 -32.87 -7.25
N THR A 110 -13.70 -32.22 -6.39
CA THR A 110 -14.20 -31.51 -5.20
C THR A 110 -14.77 -30.13 -5.49
N LEU A 111 -14.51 -29.55 -6.67
CA LEU A 111 -15.16 -28.31 -7.08
C LEU A 111 -16.62 -28.62 -7.45
N HIS A 112 -17.55 -27.88 -6.84
CA HIS A 112 -18.98 -28.06 -7.11
C HIS A 112 -19.35 -27.64 -8.54
N ASP A 113 -20.34 -28.28 -9.16
CA ASP A 113 -20.85 -27.94 -10.51
C ASP A 113 -21.34 -26.48 -10.68
N ASP A 114 -21.54 -25.76 -9.57
CA ASP A 114 -21.92 -24.34 -9.57
C ASP A 114 -20.67 -23.43 -9.55
N PHE A 115 -19.46 -23.99 -9.58
CA PHE A 115 -18.20 -23.26 -9.61
C PHE A 115 -18.04 -22.41 -10.88
N PRO A 116 -18.43 -22.86 -12.09
CA PRO A 116 -18.45 -21.99 -13.27
C PRO A 116 -19.39 -20.79 -13.06
N LYS A 117 -20.58 -21.00 -12.50
CA LYS A 117 -21.51 -19.88 -12.18
C LYS A 117 -20.90 -18.93 -11.16
N PHE A 118 -20.18 -19.46 -10.15
CA PHE A 118 -19.43 -18.65 -9.20
C PHE A 118 -18.30 -17.87 -9.88
N ALA A 119 -17.51 -18.49 -10.75
CA ALA A 119 -16.40 -17.86 -11.46
C ALA A 119 -16.93 -16.74 -12.36
N THR A 120 -17.97 -17.00 -13.16
CA THR A 120 -18.62 -15.97 -13.98
C THR A 120 -19.26 -14.87 -13.14
N HIS A 121 -19.82 -15.20 -11.98
CA HIS A 121 -20.39 -14.20 -11.07
C HIS A 121 -19.31 -13.34 -10.40
N ASN A 122 -18.20 -13.93 -9.97
CA ASN A 122 -17.06 -13.22 -9.45
C ASN A 122 -16.38 -12.39 -10.54
N GLU A 123 -16.19 -12.92 -11.74
CA GLU A 123 -15.71 -12.16 -12.89
C GLU A 123 -16.62 -10.96 -13.17
N ARG A 124 -17.95 -11.10 -13.09
CA ARG A 124 -18.87 -9.94 -13.18
C ARG A 124 -18.73 -8.95 -12.02
N PHE A 125 -18.44 -9.42 -10.80
CA PHE A 125 -18.18 -8.58 -9.63
C PHE A 125 -16.82 -7.87 -9.70
N PHE A 126 -15.82 -8.47 -10.35
CA PHE A 126 -14.50 -7.87 -10.58
C PHE A 126 -14.43 -7.03 -11.86
N ARG A 127 -15.35 -7.23 -12.82
CA ARG A 127 -15.42 -6.51 -14.10
C ARG A 127 -16.46 -5.38 -14.14
N SER A 128 -17.10 -5.04 -13.02
CA SER A 128 -18.08 -3.95 -12.98
C SER A 128 -17.76 -2.96 -11.85
N PRO A 129 -17.00 -1.89 -12.14
CA PRO A 129 -16.84 -0.75 -11.23
C PRO A 129 -18.19 -0.08 -10.92
N SER A 130 -19.14 -0.12 -11.86
CA SER A 130 -20.42 0.60 -11.78
C SER A 130 -21.43 0.05 -10.77
N GLN A 131 -21.24 -1.16 -10.22
CA GLN A 131 -22.13 -1.69 -9.17
C GLN A 131 -21.75 -1.24 -7.74
N PHE A 132 -20.64 -0.51 -7.57
CA PHE A 132 -20.25 0.06 -6.28
C PHE A 132 -21.14 1.23 -5.83
N SER A 133 -21.70 1.99 -6.78
CA SER A 133 -22.48 3.22 -6.53
C SER A 133 -23.67 3.03 -5.58
N HIS A 134 -24.48 1.96 -5.76
CA HIS A 134 -25.70 1.78 -4.97
C HIS A 134 -25.49 1.25 -3.53
N TYR A 135 -24.38 0.57 -3.25
CA TYR A 135 -24.10 0.04 -1.91
C TYR A 135 -23.40 1.08 -1.02
N GLU A 136 -22.54 1.93 -1.59
CA GLU A 136 -21.83 2.99 -0.85
C GLU A 136 -22.72 4.21 -0.56
N GLN A 137 -23.65 4.58 -1.46
CA GLN A 137 -24.62 5.66 -1.21
C GLN A 137 -25.46 5.44 0.06
N ASN A 138 -25.81 4.19 0.37
CA ASN A 138 -26.55 3.85 1.59
C ASN A 138 -25.67 3.77 2.85
N ASN A 139 -24.35 3.63 2.70
CA ASN A 139 -23.40 3.57 3.82
C ASN A 139 -22.78 4.93 4.18
N LEU A 140 -22.82 5.93 3.30
CA LEU A 140 -22.42 7.32 3.61
C LEU A 140 -23.15 7.84 4.87
N GLY A 141 -24.44 7.54 5.03
CA GLY A 141 -25.23 7.92 6.21
C GLY A 141 -24.88 7.17 7.52
N ARG A 142 -24.12 6.06 7.46
CA ARG A 142 -23.64 5.31 8.64
C ARG A 142 -22.14 5.44 8.89
N ALA A 143 -21.35 5.75 7.85
CA ALA A 143 -19.90 5.91 7.91
C ALA A 143 -19.44 7.29 8.44
N ALA A 144 -20.31 8.30 8.44
CA ALA A 144 -19.95 9.69 8.76
C ALA A 144 -20.06 10.09 10.25
N SER A 145 -20.21 9.16 11.20
CA SER A 145 -20.10 9.54 12.61
C SER A 145 -18.62 9.57 13.01
N ILE A 146 -18.01 10.75 13.00
CA ILE A 146 -16.68 10.97 13.59
C ILE A 146 -16.74 10.55 15.06
N ARG A 147 -15.86 9.64 15.48
CA ARG A 147 -15.79 9.15 16.87
C ARG A 147 -14.37 9.18 17.38
N VAL A 148 -14.22 9.46 18.67
CA VAL A 148 -12.95 9.27 19.39
C VAL A 148 -12.99 7.88 20.01
N VAL A 149 -12.04 7.02 19.62
CA VAL A 149 -11.90 5.66 20.15
C VAL A 149 -10.66 5.59 21.02
N ASP A 150 -10.83 5.23 22.28
CA ASP A 150 -9.76 4.95 23.25
C ASP A 150 -9.45 3.44 23.25
N LEU A 151 -8.35 3.06 22.60
CA LEU A 151 -7.97 1.65 22.43
C LEU A 151 -7.55 0.98 23.75
N ASP A 152 -7.17 1.74 24.77
CA ASP A 152 -6.74 1.17 26.06
C ASP A 152 -7.94 0.57 26.82
N GLN A 153 -9.15 1.11 26.60
CA GLN A 153 -10.39 0.55 27.15
C GLN A 153 -10.85 -0.69 26.38
N ASP A 154 -10.63 -0.72 25.06
CA ASP A 154 -11.02 -1.86 24.21
C ASP A 154 -10.10 -3.07 24.36
N LEU A 155 -8.81 -2.86 24.67
CA LEU A 155 -7.91 -3.95 25.03
C LEU A 155 -8.29 -4.61 26.37
N ALA A 156 -8.85 -3.85 27.32
CA ALA A 156 -9.34 -4.38 28.60
C ALA A 156 -10.62 -5.21 28.44
N SER A 157 -11.53 -4.81 27.54
CA SER A 157 -12.74 -5.56 27.21
C SER A 157 -12.45 -6.80 26.35
N SER A 158 -11.43 -6.74 25.48
CA SER A 158 -10.97 -7.87 24.66
C SER A 158 -10.17 -8.91 25.47
N ARG A 159 -9.37 -8.49 26.47
CA ARG A 159 -8.68 -9.40 27.42
C ARG A 159 -9.65 -10.22 28.30
N ARG A 160 -10.87 -9.74 28.54
CA ARG A 160 -11.91 -10.54 29.23
C ARG A 160 -12.51 -11.65 28.35
N ARG A 161 -12.27 -11.64 27.04
CA ARG A 161 -12.82 -12.64 26.09
C ARG A 161 -11.80 -13.66 25.60
N SER A 162 -10.50 -13.49 25.88
CA SER A 162 -9.44 -14.33 25.31
C SER A 162 -8.69 -15.22 26.31
N SER A 163 -9.19 -15.43 27.54
CA SER A 163 -8.66 -16.46 28.44
C SER A 163 -9.12 -17.86 28.01
N GLY A 164 -8.55 -18.36 26.91
CA GLY A 164 -8.79 -19.69 26.38
C GLY A 164 -7.69 -20.14 25.43
N SER A 165 -6.69 -20.83 26.00
CA SER A 165 -5.74 -21.73 25.32
C SER A 165 -4.56 -21.10 24.58
N ALA A 166 -3.40 -21.07 25.26
CA ALA A 166 -2.09 -21.08 24.64
C ALA A 166 -1.26 -22.18 25.32
N ALA A 167 -0.96 -23.26 24.58
CA ALA A 167 0.08 -24.21 24.92
C ALA A 167 1.12 -24.13 23.80
N GLY A 168 2.36 -23.82 24.19
CA GLY A 168 3.49 -23.60 23.31
C GLY A 168 4.07 -24.89 22.73
N GLY A 169 4.88 -24.69 21.68
CA GLY A 169 5.77 -25.70 21.13
C GLY A 169 6.94 -24.99 20.45
N GLU A 170 8.05 -24.89 21.17
CA GLU A 170 9.37 -24.60 20.61
C GLU A 170 9.82 -25.78 19.77
N ILE A 171 10.31 -25.54 18.55
CA ILE A 171 11.05 -26.53 17.77
C ILE A 171 12.35 -25.89 17.27
N SER A 172 13.44 -26.53 17.70
CA SER A 172 14.84 -26.28 17.36
C SER A 172 15.12 -26.51 15.87
N LEU A 173 15.88 -25.60 15.24
CA LEU A 173 16.45 -25.73 13.90
C LEU A 173 17.88 -26.27 14.01
N GLN A 174 18.14 -27.44 13.44
CA GLN A 174 19.49 -27.91 13.12
C GLN A 174 19.71 -27.83 11.61
N GLY A 175 20.76 -27.10 11.23
CA GLY A 175 21.23 -26.94 9.86
C GLY A 175 21.93 -28.19 9.33
N GLY A 176 21.80 -28.40 8.03
CA GLY A 176 22.55 -29.39 7.27
C GLY A 176 23.01 -28.75 5.96
N GLU A 177 24.30 -28.44 5.89
CA GLU A 177 25.01 -28.08 4.67
C GLU A 177 25.07 -29.30 3.73
N GLY A 178 24.84 -29.05 2.44
CA GLY A 178 24.86 -30.08 1.41
C GLY A 178 25.28 -29.48 0.07
N SER A 179 26.60 -29.48 -0.15
CA SER A 179 27.27 -29.18 -1.41
C SER A 179 27.06 -30.29 -2.43
N LEU A 180 26.56 -29.95 -3.62
CA LEU A 180 26.65 -30.70 -4.88
C LEU A 180 26.66 -29.60 -5.96
N GLY A 181 27.72 -29.39 -6.74
CA GLY A 181 28.31 -30.37 -7.65
C GLY A 181 27.87 -30.00 -9.07
N VAL A 182 28.59 -29.05 -9.66
CA VAL A 182 28.43 -28.51 -11.02
C VAL A 182 28.82 -29.57 -12.04
N GLU A 183 28.00 -29.77 -13.08
CA GLU A 183 28.51 -30.03 -14.44
C GLU A 183 27.43 -29.80 -15.51
N GLY A 184 27.71 -28.84 -16.40
CA GLY A 184 27.41 -28.91 -17.84
C GLY A 184 26.01 -28.50 -18.32
N GLN A 185 25.87 -27.25 -18.79
CA GLN A 185 25.22 -27.00 -20.09
C GLN A 185 25.45 -25.58 -20.64
N ALA A 186 26.11 -25.55 -21.80
CA ALA A 186 26.01 -24.60 -22.92
C ALA A 186 26.09 -23.08 -22.62
N SER A 187 27.28 -22.53 -22.88
CA SER A 187 27.49 -21.11 -23.16
C SER A 187 26.75 -20.71 -24.44
N MET A 188 25.62 -20.03 -24.30
CA MET A 188 25.13 -19.10 -25.31
C MET A 188 25.75 -17.74 -25.05
N ASP A 189 26.08 -17.07 -26.13
CA ASP A 189 26.75 -15.78 -26.22
C ASP A 189 26.08 -14.71 -25.34
N ASP A 190 26.71 -14.34 -24.22
CA ASP A 190 26.22 -13.33 -23.27
C ASP A 190 26.22 -11.89 -23.84
N GLY A 191 26.74 -11.70 -25.05
CA GLY A 191 26.88 -10.40 -25.71
C GLY A 191 25.56 -9.77 -26.21
N GLU A 192 24.56 -10.57 -26.59
CA GLU A 192 23.29 -10.04 -27.14
C GLU A 192 22.16 -9.89 -26.10
N VAL A 193 22.26 -10.58 -24.96
CA VAL A 193 21.19 -10.64 -23.95
C VAL A 193 21.16 -9.37 -23.08
N GLY A 194 22.32 -8.75 -22.84
CA GLY A 194 22.43 -7.50 -22.06
C GLY A 194 21.75 -6.30 -22.73
N ASP A 195 21.68 -6.29 -24.06
CA ASP A 195 21.08 -5.20 -24.85
C ASP A 195 19.55 -5.22 -24.80
N GLN A 196 18.91 -6.40 -24.67
CA GLN A 196 17.45 -6.51 -24.62
C GLN A 196 16.86 -5.97 -23.30
N ASP A 197 17.50 -6.27 -22.17
CA ASP A 197 17.04 -5.79 -20.87
C ASP A 197 17.22 -4.28 -20.74
N ALA A 198 18.35 -3.74 -21.23
CA ALA A 198 18.57 -2.31 -21.33
C ALA A 198 17.52 -1.64 -22.23
N ALA A 199 17.21 -2.23 -23.38
CA ALA A 199 16.17 -1.73 -24.29
C ALA A 199 14.77 -1.76 -23.65
N MET A 200 14.43 -2.77 -22.85
CA MET A 200 13.15 -2.82 -22.13
C MET A 200 13.08 -1.77 -21.00
N MET A 201 14.14 -1.63 -20.20
CA MET A 201 14.24 -0.57 -19.19
C MET A 201 14.10 0.81 -19.82
N GLU A 202 14.74 1.01 -20.97
CA GLU A 202 14.62 2.22 -21.76
C GLU A 202 13.18 2.45 -22.23
N MET A 203 12.50 1.42 -22.74
CA MET A 203 11.09 1.50 -23.13
C MET A 203 10.20 1.89 -21.94
N TYR A 204 10.39 1.28 -20.76
CA TYR A 204 9.64 1.65 -19.55
C TYR A 204 9.91 3.10 -19.15
N ALA A 205 11.16 3.53 -19.21
CA ALA A 205 11.51 4.91 -18.93
C ALA A 205 10.95 5.89 -19.97
N ARG A 206 10.86 5.52 -21.26
CA ARG A 206 10.17 6.32 -22.30
C ARG A 206 8.67 6.46 -22.02
N LYS A 207 8.04 5.42 -21.44
CA LYS A 207 6.63 5.46 -21.08
C LYS A 207 6.37 6.29 -19.83
N ALA A 208 7.25 6.19 -18.84
CA ALA A 208 7.13 6.90 -17.57
C ALA A 208 7.60 8.36 -17.64
N ASN A 209 8.58 8.67 -18.49
CA ASN A 209 9.07 10.04 -18.72
C ASN A 209 8.62 10.57 -20.07
N ALA A 210 8.06 11.78 -20.09
CA ALA A 210 7.77 12.51 -21.33
C ALA A 210 9.01 12.92 -22.16
N ALA A 211 10.22 12.45 -21.79
CA ALA A 211 11.48 12.75 -22.45
C ALA A 211 12.07 11.50 -23.13
N TRP A 212 12.57 11.67 -24.35
CA TRP A 212 13.18 10.61 -25.16
C TRP A 212 14.52 10.15 -24.56
N VAL A 213 14.66 8.85 -24.26
CA VAL A 213 15.73 8.28 -23.41
C VAL A 213 16.69 7.30 -24.13
N GLU A 214 16.89 7.40 -25.44
CA GLU A 214 17.75 6.44 -26.16
C GLU A 214 19.18 6.36 -25.62
N ARG A 215 19.70 5.13 -25.48
CA ARG A 215 21.10 4.81 -25.11
C ARG A 215 21.49 5.31 -23.72
N ARG A 216 20.52 5.41 -22.81
CA ARG A 216 20.72 5.87 -21.44
C ARG A 216 20.96 4.70 -20.49
N GLN A 217 22.10 4.70 -19.79
CA GLN A 217 22.33 3.79 -18.68
C GLN A 217 21.55 4.27 -17.46
N TRP A 218 20.67 3.41 -16.94
CA TRP A 218 19.89 3.68 -15.74
C TRP A 218 20.59 3.08 -14.53
N GLU A 219 20.72 3.88 -13.48
CA GLU A 219 21.38 3.58 -12.23
C GLU A 219 20.46 3.94 -11.05
N ALA A 220 20.87 3.56 -9.83
CA ALA A 220 20.15 3.95 -8.63
C ALA A 220 20.33 5.47 -8.36
N PRO A 221 19.26 6.21 -8.04
CA PRO A 221 19.32 7.67 -7.88
C PRO A 221 20.26 8.10 -6.75
N LYS A 222 20.85 9.28 -6.83
CA LYS A 222 21.57 9.88 -5.70
C LYS A 222 20.60 10.11 -4.55
N VAL A 223 20.77 9.35 -3.47
CA VAL A 223 19.95 9.45 -2.26
C VAL A 223 20.65 10.33 -1.23
N PHE A 224 19.88 11.21 -0.59
CA PHE A 224 20.33 12.01 0.54
C PHE A 224 19.61 11.55 1.79
N GLU A 225 20.38 11.22 2.83
CA GLU A 225 19.78 10.78 4.10
C GLU A 225 19.21 11.96 4.88
N MET A 226 17.93 11.87 5.22
CA MET A 226 17.24 12.86 6.04
C MET A 226 17.93 13.07 7.39
N HIS A 227 18.35 11.98 8.03
CA HIS A 227 18.99 12.04 9.35
C HIS A 227 20.27 12.90 9.34
N THR A 228 21.07 12.79 8.28
CA THR A 228 22.28 13.60 8.10
C THR A 228 21.95 15.09 7.99
N TYR A 229 20.86 15.44 7.29
CA TYR A 229 20.39 16.81 7.23
C TYR A 229 19.82 17.30 8.58
N THR A 230 19.04 16.48 9.28
CA THR A 230 18.47 16.80 10.60
C THR A 230 19.54 17.12 11.65
N LEU A 231 20.74 16.54 11.52
CA LEU A 231 21.88 16.82 12.39
C LEU A 231 22.78 17.98 11.89
N SER A 232 22.51 18.51 10.69
CA SER A 232 23.35 19.54 10.07
C SER A 232 23.11 20.93 10.67
N VAL A 233 24.15 21.76 10.68
CA VAL A 233 24.07 23.17 11.14
C VAL A 233 23.17 24.02 10.23
N GLU A 234 23.10 23.66 8.94
CA GLU A 234 22.30 24.37 7.94
C GLU A 234 20.79 24.15 8.10
N ARG A 235 20.38 23.12 8.84
CA ARG A 235 18.98 22.79 9.09
C ARG A 235 18.19 23.97 9.60
N THR A 236 18.72 24.69 10.59
CA THR A 236 18.00 25.82 11.20
C THR A 236 17.74 26.92 10.18
N HIS A 237 18.69 27.18 9.29
CA HIS A 237 18.54 28.18 8.24
C HIS A 237 17.47 27.78 7.24
N TYR A 238 17.58 26.58 6.66
CA TYR A 238 16.67 26.14 5.61
C TYR A 238 15.26 25.83 6.13
N ASN A 239 15.10 25.34 7.36
CA ASN A 239 13.79 25.19 7.98
C ASN A 239 13.13 26.55 8.24
N TYR A 240 13.91 27.58 8.60
CA TYR A 240 13.40 28.95 8.70
C TYR A 240 12.93 29.46 7.34
N VAL A 241 13.70 29.24 6.27
CA VAL A 241 13.29 29.62 4.91
C VAL A 241 12.00 28.88 4.50
N ALA A 242 11.92 27.57 4.72
CA ALA A 242 10.72 26.77 4.45
C ALA A 242 9.48 27.31 5.19
N LYS A 243 9.64 27.62 6.49
CA LYS A 243 8.57 28.25 7.29
C LYS A 243 8.12 29.59 6.72
N GLU A 244 9.06 30.44 6.27
CA GLU A 244 8.73 31.73 5.66
C GLU A 244 8.05 31.58 4.29
N LEU A 245 8.38 30.54 3.52
CA LEU A 245 7.66 30.21 2.28
C LEU A 245 6.22 29.77 2.57
N LEU A 246 6.00 28.93 3.59
CA LEU A 246 4.67 28.50 4.01
C LEU A 246 3.80 29.68 4.43
N LYS A 247 4.32 30.57 5.29
CA LYS A 247 3.60 31.79 5.71
C LYS A 247 3.13 32.66 4.55
N LYS A 248 3.95 32.75 3.50
CA LYS A 248 3.71 33.58 2.33
C LYS A 248 2.86 32.88 1.26
N GLY A 249 2.36 31.67 1.51
CA GLY A 249 1.60 30.90 0.52
C GLY A 249 2.43 30.49 -0.70
N LYS A 250 3.76 30.37 -0.55
CA LYS A 250 4.65 30.08 -1.69
C LYS A 250 4.76 28.59 -2.02
N ILE A 251 4.05 27.75 -1.28
CA ILE A 251 4.02 26.29 -1.44
C ILE A 251 2.56 25.87 -1.63
N ALA A 252 2.27 25.18 -2.74
CA ALA A 252 0.99 24.52 -2.96
C ALA A 252 1.10 23.03 -2.64
N PHE A 253 0.00 22.43 -2.20
CA PHE A 253 -0.10 21.01 -1.88
C PHE A 253 -1.02 20.32 -2.86
N HIS A 254 -0.58 19.18 -3.38
CA HIS A 254 -1.30 18.40 -4.37
C HIS A 254 -1.47 16.96 -3.88
N PHE A 255 -2.71 16.56 -3.67
CA PHE A 255 -3.07 15.21 -3.28
C PHE A 255 -3.62 14.46 -4.48
N VAL A 256 -2.98 13.36 -4.85
CA VAL A 256 -3.41 12.50 -5.95
C VAL A 256 -4.19 11.32 -5.39
N ALA A 257 -5.50 11.30 -5.65
CA ALA A 257 -6.45 10.29 -5.20
C ALA A 257 -7.19 9.66 -6.40
N THR A 258 -6.45 9.28 -7.45
CA THR A 258 -7.04 8.84 -8.73
C THR A 258 -7.09 7.32 -8.80
N GLY A 259 -8.29 6.72 -8.70
CA GLY A 259 -8.46 5.28 -8.92
C GLY A 259 -7.80 4.39 -7.87
N GLU A 260 -7.60 4.95 -6.68
CA GLU A 260 -6.87 4.29 -5.60
C GLU A 260 -7.79 3.26 -4.91
N ALA A 261 -7.80 2.04 -5.43
CA ALA A 261 -8.40 0.90 -4.75
C ALA A 261 -7.35 0.22 -3.86
N VAL A 262 -7.71 0.05 -2.59
CA VAL A 262 -6.88 -0.67 -1.63
C VAL A 262 -7.33 -2.12 -1.57
N TYR A 263 -6.44 -3.03 -1.96
CA TYR A 263 -6.73 -4.47 -1.89
C TYR A 263 -6.33 -5.04 -0.55
N THR A 264 -7.31 -5.55 0.19
CA THR A 264 -7.08 -6.26 1.46
C THR A 264 -6.42 -7.62 1.22
N PRO A 265 -5.81 -8.23 2.26
CA PRO A 265 -5.23 -9.58 2.16
C PRO A 265 -6.22 -10.67 1.73
N ASP A 266 -7.53 -10.46 1.93
CA ASP A 266 -8.59 -11.36 1.46
C ASP A 266 -9.09 -11.05 0.04
N GLY A 267 -8.45 -10.11 -0.66
CA GLY A 267 -8.69 -9.76 -2.06
C GLY A 267 -9.89 -8.84 -2.28
N ARG A 268 -10.40 -8.17 -1.23
CA ARG A 268 -11.45 -7.16 -1.38
C ARG A 268 -10.83 -5.83 -1.75
N ALA A 269 -11.43 -5.15 -2.72
CA ALA A 269 -11.13 -3.75 -2.99
C ALA A 269 -11.88 -2.87 -1.97
N LEU A 270 -11.16 -1.97 -1.31
CA LEU A 270 -11.70 -0.89 -0.51
C LEU A 270 -11.45 0.42 -1.27
N ASN A 271 -12.48 1.26 -1.36
CA ASN A 271 -12.37 2.59 -1.95
C ASN A 271 -11.56 3.49 -1.02
N ALA A 272 -10.40 4.00 -1.46
CA ALA A 272 -9.55 4.87 -0.66
C ALA A 272 -10.20 6.21 -0.32
N VAL A 273 -11.15 6.69 -1.15
CA VAL A 273 -11.79 8.00 -0.98
C VAL A 273 -12.85 7.98 0.12
N THR A 274 -13.60 6.88 0.26
CA THR A 274 -14.76 6.80 1.16
C THR A 274 -14.50 6.00 2.43
N THR A 275 -13.49 5.12 2.42
CA THR A 275 -13.20 4.25 3.57
C THR A 275 -12.44 5.02 4.65
N ASP A 276 -12.80 4.81 5.92
CA ASP A 276 -12.06 5.36 7.06
C ASP A 276 -10.56 5.02 7.00
N THR A 277 -9.70 6.01 7.27
CA THR A 277 -8.25 5.87 7.17
C THR A 277 -7.69 4.76 8.08
N TRP A 278 -8.22 4.61 9.29
CA TRP A 278 -7.75 3.57 10.21
C TRP A 278 -8.23 2.20 9.79
N HIS A 279 -9.42 2.10 9.22
CA HIS A 279 -9.89 0.85 8.62
C HIS A 279 -9.00 0.43 7.43
N LEU A 280 -8.62 1.38 6.56
CA LEU A 280 -7.64 1.11 5.49
C LEU A 280 -6.29 0.68 6.06
N LEU A 281 -5.75 1.42 7.03
CA LEU A 281 -4.45 1.12 7.62
C LEU A 281 -4.45 -0.22 8.35
N THR A 282 -5.52 -0.55 9.08
CA THR A 282 -5.67 -1.85 9.76
C THR A 282 -5.74 -3.00 8.75
N SER A 283 -6.35 -2.76 7.59
CA SER A 283 -6.48 -3.76 6.54
C SER A 283 -5.16 -4.02 5.80
N CYS A 284 -4.33 -3.00 5.63
CA CYS A 284 -3.15 -3.08 4.75
C CYS A 284 -1.81 -3.15 5.50
N ALA A 285 -1.71 -2.42 6.61
CA ALA A 285 -0.50 -2.31 7.40
C ALA A 285 -0.87 -2.24 8.89
N PRO A 286 -1.42 -3.32 9.47
CA PRO A 286 -1.90 -3.33 10.86
C PRO A 286 -0.80 -2.98 11.86
N SER A 287 0.46 -3.27 11.56
CA SER A 287 1.62 -2.90 12.38
C SER A 287 1.90 -1.39 12.42
N LYS A 288 1.40 -0.63 11.45
CA LYS A 288 1.55 0.83 11.37
C LYS A 288 0.42 1.59 12.08
N VAL A 289 -0.60 0.88 12.58
CA VAL A 289 -1.71 1.50 13.31
C VAL A 289 -1.20 2.00 14.66
N PRO A 290 -1.26 3.32 14.94
CA PRO A 290 -0.79 3.86 16.23
C PRO A 290 -1.57 3.26 17.40
N CYS A 291 -0.88 3.04 18.50
CA CYS A 291 -1.51 2.71 19.78
C CYS A 291 -2.11 3.98 20.41
N GLY A 292 -3.21 3.82 21.17
CA GLY A 292 -3.85 4.91 21.91
C GLY A 292 -5.10 5.50 21.25
N SER A 293 -5.54 6.66 21.74
CA SER A 293 -6.77 7.31 21.30
C SER A 293 -6.67 7.84 19.87
N ARG A 294 -7.69 7.56 19.05
CA ARG A 294 -7.73 8.02 17.65
C ARG A 294 -9.11 8.47 17.22
N ILE A 295 -9.12 9.39 16.25
CA ILE A 295 -10.34 9.85 15.58
C ILE A 295 -10.60 8.92 14.39
N GLU A 296 -11.72 8.20 14.44
CA GLU A 296 -12.25 7.34 13.39
C GLU A 296 -13.46 8.00 12.69
N GLY A 297 -13.83 7.48 11.53
CA GLY A 297 -14.89 8.00 10.67
C GLY A 297 -14.41 9.09 9.70
N LEU A 298 -13.10 9.20 9.48
CA LEU A 298 -12.52 10.16 8.54
C LEU A 298 -11.85 9.42 7.39
N PRO A 299 -12.25 9.65 6.13
CA PRO A 299 -11.52 9.11 5.00
C PRO A 299 -10.16 9.81 4.84
N PRO A 300 -9.20 9.19 4.12
CA PRO A 300 -7.87 9.73 3.84
C PRO A 300 -7.87 11.20 3.42
N VAL A 301 -8.74 11.59 2.48
CA VAL A 301 -8.84 12.98 2.00
C VAL A 301 -9.08 13.96 3.14
N SER A 302 -10.13 13.72 3.93
CA SER A 302 -10.47 14.55 5.08
C SER A 302 -9.35 14.59 6.11
N ARG A 303 -8.76 13.43 6.38
CA ARG A 303 -7.72 13.31 7.40
C ARG A 303 -6.47 14.08 6.99
N GLN A 304 -6.00 13.91 5.76
CA GLN A 304 -4.80 14.59 5.27
C GLN A 304 -4.99 16.10 5.23
N ILE A 305 -6.15 16.60 4.79
CA ILE A 305 -6.42 18.04 4.79
C ILE A 305 -6.45 18.61 6.21
N ILE A 306 -7.18 17.97 7.14
CA ILE A 306 -7.25 18.43 8.54
C ILE A 306 -5.86 18.44 9.17
N GLN A 307 -5.10 17.37 8.99
CA GLN A 307 -3.79 17.28 9.59
C GLN A 307 -2.80 18.26 8.93
N LEU A 308 -2.90 18.49 7.61
CA LEU A 308 -2.11 19.52 6.92
C LEU A 308 -2.38 20.91 7.49
N ILE A 309 -3.66 21.29 7.62
CA ILE A 309 -4.06 22.58 8.20
C ILE A 309 -3.47 22.73 9.61
N GLU A 310 -3.65 21.70 10.44
CA GLU A 310 -3.16 21.66 11.81
C GLU A 310 -1.63 21.76 11.90
N CYS A 311 -0.92 21.09 10.99
CA CYS A 311 0.52 21.12 10.88
C CYS A 311 1.02 22.52 10.49
N ILE A 312 0.43 23.11 9.44
CA ILE A 312 0.78 24.44 8.95
C ILE A 312 0.48 25.52 9.99
N GLU A 313 -0.69 25.46 10.65
CA GLU A 313 -1.06 26.39 11.71
C GLU A 313 -0.05 26.35 12.85
N ARG A 314 0.33 25.15 13.30
CA ARG A 314 1.33 24.98 14.38
C ARG A 314 2.71 25.49 13.98
N VAL A 315 3.13 25.23 12.74
CA VAL A 315 4.49 25.53 12.27
C VAL A 315 4.65 26.99 11.88
N ALA A 316 3.71 27.52 11.10
CA ALA A 316 3.82 28.79 10.39
C ALA A 316 2.80 29.84 10.89
N GLY A 317 1.75 29.45 11.60
CA GLY A 317 0.70 30.33 12.14
C GLY A 317 -0.58 30.31 11.30
N VAL A 318 -1.63 30.96 11.81
CA VAL A 318 -2.96 31.04 11.17
C VAL A 318 -2.88 31.72 9.81
N ASP A 319 -2.08 32.79 9.68
CA ASP A 319 -1.87 33.50 8.42
C ASP A 319 -1.35 32.58 7.29
N ALA A 320 -0.61 31.52 7.64
CA ALA A 320 -0.14 30.54 6.65
C ALA A 320 -1.29 29.67 6.12
N VAL A 321 -2.27 29.34 6.96
CA VAL A 321 -3.47 28.59 6.59
C VAL A 321 -4.35 29.42 5.65
N GLU A 322 -4.47 30.73 5.87
CA GLU A 322 -5.23 31.64 4.98
C GLU A 322 -4.62 31.74 3.57
N ASN A 323 -3.32 31.46 3.44
CA ASN A 323 -2.61 31.48 2.17
C ASN A 323 -2.44 30.09 1.54
N LEU A 324 -2.93 29.03 2.18
CA LEU A 324 -2.78 27.64 1.73
C LEU A 324 -3.47 27.41 0.39
N GLN A 325 -2.81 26.67 -0.51
CA GLN A 325 -3.36 26.23 -1.79
C GLN A 325 -3.35 24.69 -1.82
N ILE A 326 -4.50 24.08 -2.06
CA ILE A 326 -4.69 22.63 -2.10
C ILE A 326 -5.30 22.23 -3.44
N VAL A 327 -4.70 21.23 -4.07
CA VAL A 327 -5.23 20.55 -5.25
C VAL A 327 -5.52 19.11 -4.88
N ILE A 328 -6.68 18.60 -5.30
CA ILE A 328 -7.07 17.20 -5.12
C ILE A 328 -7.38 16.64 -6.50
N SER A 329 -6.59 15.69 -6.97
CA SER A 329 -6.87 14.96 -8.22
C SER A 329 -7.64 13.70 -7.92
N VAL A 330 -8.74 13.47 -8.64
CA VAL A 330 -9.69 12.37 -8.43
C VAL A 330 -10.08 11.75 -9.76
N GLY A 331 -10.55 10.51 -9.77
CA GLY A 331 -11.17 9.94 -10.97
C GLY A 331 -12.57 10.50 -11.23
N GLU A 332 -13.05 10.43 -12.47
CA GLU A 332 -14.42 10.80 -12.86
C GLU A 332 -15.50 10.13 -11.99
N ASP A 333 -15.29 8.88 -11.56
CA ASP A 333 -16.24 8.14 -10.72
C ASP A 333 -16.29 8.67 -9.27
N GLU A 334 -15.28 9.40 -8.84
CA GLU A 334 -15.06 9.84 -7.46
C GLU A 334 -15.35 11.35 -7.28
N GLU A 335 -15.56 12.09 -8.37
CA GLU A 335 -15.77 13.54 -8.38
C GLU A 335 -16.89 13.97 -7.42
N ASP A 336 -18.11 13.49 -7.66
CA ASP A 336 -19.28 13.85 -6.86
C ASP A 336 -19.10 13.49 -5.39
N LEU A 337 -18.47 12.34 -5.11
CA LEU A 337 -18.22 11.86 -3.75
C LEU A 337 -17.27 12.82 -3.01
N VAL A 338 -16.16 13.19 -3.64
CA VAL A 338 -15.17 14.10 -3.06
C VAL A 338 -15.75 15.50 -2.89
N ILE A 339 -16.44 16.04 -3.89
CA ILE A 339 -17.05 17.37 -3.79
C ILE A 339 -18.10 17.42 -2.67
N ASN A 340 -18.93 16.38 -2.53
CA ASN A 340 -19.94 16.33 -1.46
C ASN A 340 -19.30 16.19 -0.08
N LEU A 341 -18.24 15.38 0.05
CA LEU A 341 -17.44 15.26 1.27
C LEU A 341 -16.84 16.62 1.68
N LEU A 342 -16.22 17.34 0.74
CA LEU A 342 -15.66 18.67 1.00
C LEU A 342 -16.76 19.65 1.46
N LYS A 343 -17.93 19.65 0.80
CA LYS A 343 -19.07 20.50 1.17
C LYS A 343 -19.63 20.18 2.55
N GLU A 344 -19.80 18.90 2.88
CA GLU A 344 -20.31 18.44 4.18
C GLU A 344 -19.41 18.96 5.32
N HIS A 345 -18.11 18.97 5.11
CA HIS A 345 -17.13 19.49 6.06
C HIS A 345 -16.80 20.98 5.88
N LYS A 346 -17.61 21.73 5.10
CA LYS A 346 -17.44 23.17 4.84
C LYS A 346 -16.01 23.51 4.40
N PHE A 347 -15.45 22.68 3.53
CA PHE A 347 -14.07 22.78 3.01
C PHE A 347 -13.02 22.92 4.12
N TYR A 348 -13.29 22.33 5.30
CA TYR A 348 -12.40 22.38 6.47
C TYR A 348 -12.00 23.80 6.88
N ARG A 349 -12.90 24.78 6.67
CA ARG A 349 -12.68 26.22 6.93
C ARG A 349 -11.65 26.89 6.01
N LEU A 350 -11.22 26.23 4.95
CA LEU A 350 -10.46 26.88 3.89
C LEU A 350 -11.36 27.88 3.16
N GLY A 351 -10.79 29.04 2.86
CA GLY A 351 -11.45 30.13 2.17
C GLY A 351 -11.68 29.85 0.67
N PRO A 352 -12.41 30.76 0.00
CA PRO A 352 -12.62 30.70 -1.44
C PRO A 352 -11.28 30.67 -2.19
N LYS A 353 -11.22 29.87 -3.26
CA LYS A 353 -10.07 29.73 -4.16
C LYS A 353 -8.80 29.21 -3.48
N GLN A 354 -8.94 28.46 -2.37
CA GLN A 354 -7.84 27.72 -1.74
C GLN A 354 -7.88 26.23 -2.06
N VAL A 355 -9.04 25.72 -2.50
CA VAL A 355 -9.26 24.30 -2.83
C VAL A 355 -9.61 24.17 -4.30
N HIS A 356 -8.86 23.32 -4.97
CA HIS A 356 -9.04 22.97 -6.37
C HIS A 356 -9.20 21.46 -6.52
N VAL A 357 -10.08 21.02 -7.42
CA VAL A 357 -10.30 19.61 -7.74
C VAL A 357 -10.00 19.41 -9.22
N LEU A 358 -9.13 18.44 -9.53
CA LEU A 358 -8.85 18.01 -10.90
C LEU A 358 -9.54 16.66 -11.11
N VAL A 359 -10.36 16.55 -12.15
CA VAL A 359 -11.08 15.32 -12.48
C VAL A 359 -10.36 14.62 -13.62
N GLN A 360 -10.04 13.35 -13.44
CA GLN A 360 -9.43 12.51 -14.46
C GLN A 360 -10.48 11.65 -15.15
N ASP A 361 -10.66 11.91 -16.43
CA ASP A 361 -11.46 11.07 -17.30
C ASP A 361 -10.73 9.75 -17.55
N LYS A 362 -11.49 8.65 -17.64
CA LYS A 362 -10.90 7.38 -18.08
C LYS A 362 -10.64 7.44 -19.58
N GLN A 363 -9.53 6.86 -19.97
CA GLN A 363 -9.08 6.81 -21.37
C GLN A 363 -9.01 5.36 -21.85
N PHE A 364 -9.15 5.18 -23.15
CA PHE A 364 -8.90 3.89 -23.78
C PHE A 364 -7.41 3.53 -23.66
N GLY A 365 -7.14 2.24 -23.50
CA GLY A 365 -5.81 1.69 -23.72
C GLY A 365 -5.37 1.77 -25.17
N TYR A 366 -4.09 1.53 -25.41
CA TYR A 366 -3.48 1.55 -26.74
C TYR A 366 -3.11 0.13 -27.19
N LYS A 367 -3.27 -0.13 -28.49
CA LYS A 367 -2.74 -1.32 -29.16
C LYS A 367 -1.70 -0.91 -30.19
N TYR A 368 -0.64 -1.71 -30.31
CA TYR A 368 0.35 -1.51 -31.35
C TYR A 368 -0.15 -2.12 -32.66
N GLU A 369 -0.31 -1.29 -33.69
CA GLU A 369 -0.74 -1.74 -35.00
C GLU A 369 0.47 -1.82 -35.93
N SER A 370 0.98 -3.04 -36.08
CA SER A 370 2.18 -3.35 -36.87
C SER A 370 2.12 -2.85 -38.32
N LYS A 371 0.91 -2.73 -38.88
CA LYS A 371 0.71 -2.24 -40.24
C LYS A 371 1.09 -0.76 -40.39
N TYR A 372 0.87 0.04 -39.36
CA TYR A 372 1.18 1.47 -39.35
C TYR A 372 2.47 1.77 -38.58
N GLY A 373 2.96 0.82 -37.76
CA GLY A 373 4.12 1.03 -36.92
C GLY A 373 3.86 2.00 -35.77
N GLU A 374 2.60 2.16 -35.37
CA GLU A 374 2.14 3.17 -34.41
C GLU A 374 1.26 2.55 -33.32
N LEU A 375 1.24 3.20 -32.15
CA LEU A 375 0.27 2.91 -31.10
C LEU A 375 -1.03 3.66 -31.42
N MET A 376 -2.13 2.92 -31.56
CA MET A 376 -3.46 3.49 -31.78
C MET A 376 -4.35 3.18 -30.58
N GLU A 377 -5.30 4.06 -30.30
CA GLU A 377 -6.32 3.79 -29.29
C GLU A 377 -7.10 2.54 -29.67
N ALA A 378 -7.33 1.68 -28.67
CA ALA A 378 -8.11 0.47 -28.78
C ALA A 378 -9.47 0.74 -28.12
N GLU A 379 -10.47 1.16 -28.89
CA GLU A 379 -11.84 1.38 -28.37
C GLU A 379 -12.42 0.13 -27.69
N GLU A 380 -11.93 -1.06 -28.05
CA GLU A 380 -12.28 -2.32 -27.41
C GLU A 380 -11.63 -2.55 -26.03
N SER A 381 -10.66 -1.73 -25.65
CA SER A 381 -9.96 -1.85 -24.38
C SER A 381 -10.81 -1.35 -23.21
N GLU A 382 -10.50 -1.85 -22.01
CA GLU A 382 -11.12 -1.32 -20.80
C GLU A 382 -10.66 0.12 -20.56
N LEU A 383 -11.61 0.98 -20.22
CA LEU A 383 -11.34 2.36 -19.83
C LEU A 383 -10.54 2.36 -18.52
N VAL A 384 -9.38 3.02 -18.55
CA VAL A 384 -8.45 3.10 -17.42
C VAL A 384 -8.15 4.55 -17.08
N LEU A 385 -7.89 4.83 -15.81
CA LEU A 385 -7.44 6.15 -15.40
C LEU A 385 -5.98 6.36 -15.85
N PRO A 386 -5.63 7.55 -16.36
CA PRO A 386 -4.30 7.84 -16.90
C PRO A 386 -3.21 7.99 -15.81
N GLY A 387 -3.60 8.05 -14.54
CA GLY A 387 -2.69 7.95 -13.39
C GLY A 387 -2.08 9.28 -12.91
N SER A 388 -1.16 9.19 -11.94
CA SER A 388 -0.61 10.37 -11.24
C SER A 388 0.23 11.30 -12.12
N GLY A 389 0.88 10.77 -13.16
CA GLY A 389 1.62 11.59 -14.13
C GLY A 389 0.68 12.53 -14.90
N HIS A 390 -0.49 12.03 -15.30
CA HIS A 390 -1.51 12.84 -15.96
C HIS A 390 -2.09 13.91 -15.02
N ALA A 391 -2.24 13.61 -13.72
CA ALA A 391 -2.70 14.58 -12.73
C ALA A 391 -1.79 15.82 -12.67
N LEU A 392 -0.47 15.62 -12.82
CA LEU A 392 0.48 16.73 -12.90
C LEU A 392 0.37 17.51 -14.22
N LEU A 393 0.09 16.83 -15.34
CA LEU A 393 -0.13 17.50 -16.63
C LEU A 393 -1.38 18.39 -16.61
N GLN A 394 -2.45 17.94 -15.96
CA GLN A 394 -3.70 18.70 -15.85
C GLN A 394 -3.54 20.02 -15.08
N LEU A 395 -2.52 20.17 -14.23
CA LEU A 395 -2.20 21.46 -13.60
C LEU A 395 -1.92 22.55 -14.65
N ALA A 396 -1.35 22.18 -15.79
CA ALA A 396 -1.04 23.07 -16.90
C ALA A 396 -2.21 23.23 -17.90
N ALA A 397 -3.25 22.40 -17.80
CA ALA A 397 -4.37 22.41 -18.71
C ALA A 397 -5.39 23.52 -18.32
N PRO A 398 -5.75 24.42 -19.25
CA PRO A 398 -6.75 25.45 -18.97
C PRO A 398 -8.16 24.87 -18.82
N GLY A 399 -8.85 25.18 -17.72
CA GLY A 399 -10.26 24.81 -17.53
C GLY A 399 -10.51 23.43 -16.91
N ASP A 400 -9.47 22.59 -16.77
CA ASP A 400 -9.59 21.23 -16.22
C ASP A 400 -9.86 21.21 -14.71
N ALA A 401 -9.55 22.31 -14.00
CA ALA A 401 -9.72 22.39 -12.57
C ALA A 401 -11.08 22.97 -12.18
N LEU A 402 -11.72 22.38 -11.19
CA LEU A 402 -12.82 22.98 -10.46
C LEU A 402 -12.27 23.72 -9.24
N THR A 403 -12.77 24.92 -8.96
CA THR A 403 -12.36 25.75 -7.82
C THR A 403 -13.56 26.05 -6.93
N TRP A 404 -13.34 26.02 -5.62
CA TRP A 404 -14.34 26.47 -4.66
C TRP A 404 -14.43 28.01 -4.63
N ASP A 405 -15.59 28.58 -4.93
CA ASP A 405 -15.79 30.04 -4.94
C ASP A 405 -16.41 30.60 -3.64
N GLY A 406 -16.72 29.74 -2.67
CA GLY A 406 -17.42 30.09 -1.43
C GLY A 406 -18.89 29.63 -1.37
N GLY A 407 -19.46 29.19 -2.49
CA GLY A 407 -20.80 28.59 -2.56
C GLY A 407 -20.88 27.33 -3.43
N HIS A 408 -20.14 27.30 -4.54
CA HIS A 408 -20.17 26.22 -5.52
C HIS A 408 -18.76 25.86 -6.00
N MET A 409 -18.62 24.64 -6.53
CA MET A 409 -17.46 24.28 -7.34
C MET A 409 -17.71 24.83 -8.74
N THR A 410 -16.83 25.66 -9.25
CA THR A 410 -16.92 26.26 -10.59
C THR A 410 -15.66 25.96 -11.38
N PRO A 411 -15.74 25.79 -12.71
CA PRO A 411 -14.55 25.66 -13.55
C PRO A 411 -13.59 26.83 -13.33
N HIS A 412 -12.30 26.53 -13.26
CA HIS A 412 -11.25 27.51 -13.08
C HIS A 412 -10.93 28.19 -14.40
N ASP A 413 -10.84 29.52 -14.38
CA ASP A 413 -10.42 30.30 -15.54
C ASP A 413 -8.91 30.14 -15.78
N GLY A 414 -8.52 29.35 -16.78
CA GLY A 414 -7.12 29.12 -17.14
C GLY A 414 -6.50 27.90 -16.45
N SER A 415 -5.17 27.82 -16.45
CA SER A 415 -4.44 26.71 -15.83
C SER A 415 -4.18 26.97 -14.35
N LEU A 416 -4.12 25.90 -13.53
CA LEU A 416 -3.75 26.04 -12.12
C LEU A 416 -2.31 26.50 -11.94
N LEU A 417 -1.40 26.17 -12.87
CA LEU A 417 -0.04 26.69 -12.83
C LEU A 417 0.01 28.21 -13.01
N ASP A 418 -0.80 28.78 -13.90
CA ASP A 418 -0.92 30.24 -14.05
C ASP A 418 -1.53 30.87 -12.80
N HIS A 419 -2.53 30.22 -12.20
CA HIS A 419 -3.09 30.64 -10.92
C HIS A 419 -2.04 30.69 -9.81
N PHE A 420 -1.26 29.62 -9.66
CA PHE A 420 -0.19 29.50 -8.69
C PHE A 420 0.89 30.54 -8.90
N LYS A 421 1.28 30.78 -10.16
CA LYS A 421 2.23 31.84 -10.50
C LYS A 421 1.70 33.22 -10.11
N ALA A 422 0.43 33.51 -10.38
CA ALA A 422 -0.21 34.78 -9.99
C ALA A 422 -0.29 34.96 -8.46
N ARG A 423 -0.42 33.86 -7.71
CA ARG A 423 -0.37 33.83 -6.24
C ARG A 423 1.05 33.86 -5.66
N GLY A 424 2.09 33.75 -6.49
CA GLY A 424 3.48 33.71 -6.06
C GLY A 424 3.92 32.36 -5.47
N VAL A 425 3.18 31.29 -5.76
CA VAL A 425 3.60 29.90 -5.49
C VAL A 425 4.83 29.58 -6.34
N VAL A 426 5.85 29.01 -5.71
CA VAL A 426 7.11 28.63 -6.36
C VAL A 426 7.49 27.17 -6.11
N TRP A 427 6.81 26.49 -5.19
CA TRP A 427 6.98 25.06 -4.92
C TRP A 427 5.63 24.34 -4.94
N LEU A 428 5.65 23.10 -5.43
CA LEU A 428 4.52 22.17 -5.39
C LEU A 428 4.96 20.94 -4.60
N MET A 429 4.21 20.59 -3.56
CA MET A 429 4.37 19.35 -2.81
C MET A 429 3.27 18.39 -3.24
N SER A 430 3.62 17.38 -4.02
CA SER A 430 2.68 16.36 -4.50
C SER A 430 2.84 15.07 -3.72
N CYS A 431 1.74 14.48 -3.28
CA CYS A 431 1.71 13.21 -2.56
C CYS A 431 0.50 12.37 -2.98
N ARG A 432 0.63 11.05 -2.85
CA ARG A 432 -0.49 10.13 -3.09
C ARG A 432 -1.38 10.07 -1.85
N MET A 433 -2.69 10.02 -2.07
CA MET A 433 -3.67 9.98 -0.99
C MET A 433 -3.55 8.68 -0.17
N LEU A 434 -3.12 7.59 -0.80
CA LEU A 434 -2.80 6.33 -0.13
C LEU A 434 -1.43 6.26 0.53
N ASP A 435 -0.65 7.35 0.58
CA ASP A 435 0.51 7.39 1.45
C ASP A 435 0.06 7.55 2.91
N LEU A 436 -0.51 6.46 3.46
CA LEU A 436 -1.07 6.43 4.80
C LEU A 436 -0.01 6.68 5.88
N TYR A 437 1.28 6.63 5.55
CA TYR A 437 2.33 7.06 6.48
C TYR A 437 2.14 8.52 6.91
N TRP A 438 1.69 9.38 5.99
CA TRP A 438 1.34 10.78 6.27
C TRP A 438 0.15 10.90 7.22
N CYS A 439 -0.73 9.89 7.25
CA CYS A 439 -1.86 9.84 8.16
C CYS A 439 -1.46 9.42 9.59
N THR A 440 -0.34 8.69 9.73
CA THR A 440 0.12 8.09 11.00
C THR A 440 1.10 8.95 11.78
N SER A 441 1.87 9.78 11.09
CA SER A 441 2.87 10.66 11.70
C SER A 441 2.41 12.11 11.51
N HIS A 442 2.63 12.99 12.48
CA HIS A 442 2.28 14.42 12.39
C HIS A 442 3.15 15.19 11.37
N ARG A 443 3.42 14.60 10.20
CA ARG A 443 4.45 14.99 9.24
C ARG A 443 3.89 15.47 7.89
N GLN A 444 2.63 15.92 7.78
CA GLN A 444 2.14 16.45 6.48
C GLN A 444 2.97 17.64 5.99
N THR A 445 3.65 18.34 6.91
CA THR A 445 4.65 19.36 6.59
C THR A 445 5.94 19.03 7.33
N ASP A 446 6.71 18.08 6.78
CA ASP A 446 8.05 17.79 7.28
C ASP A 446 8.99 18.96 6.90
N LEU A 447 9.20 19.87 7.86
CA LEU A 447 10.13 20.98 7.68
C LEU A 447 11.56 20.52 7.39
N ASP A 448 11.96 19.34 7.89
CA ASP A 448 13.29 18.82 7.61
C ASP A 448 13.36 18.39 6.14
N PHE A 449 12.32 17.75 5.60
CA PHE A 449 12.24 17.44 4.17
C PHE A 449 12.25 18.71 3.32
N LEU A 450 11.36 19.67 3.60
CA LEU A 450 11.29 20.92 2.85
C LEU A 450 12.62 21.70 2.91
N GLY A 451 13.24 21.75 4.08
CA GLY A 451 14.53 22.39 4.26
C GLY A 451 15.64 21.70 3.46
N LEU A 452 15.65 20.36 3.44
CA LEU A 452 16.58 19.59 2.61
C LEU A 452 16.36 19.87 1.12
N CYS A 453 15.10 19.91 0.66
CA CYS A 453 14.77 20.25 -0.72
C CYS A 453 15.32 21.63 -1.12
N LEU A 454 15.15 22.63 -0.25
CA LEU A 454 15.68 23.98 -0.48
C LEU A 454 17.22 24.01 -0.51
N LYS A 455 17.87 23.27 0.39
CA LYS A 455 19.33 23.11 0.37
C LYS A 455 19.82 22.47 -0.93
N LEU A 456 19.15 21.42 -1.39
CA LEU A 456 19.50 20.72 -2.63
C LEU A 456 19.25 21.60 -3.85
N HIS A 457 18.21 22.43 -3.82
CA HIS A 457 17.97 23.44 -4.85
C HIS A 457 19.12 24.45 -4.91
N ASP A 458 19.56 25.00 -3.78
CA ASP A 458 20.62 25.99 -3.76
C ASP A 458 21.97 25.42 -4.21
N THR A 459 22.34 24.26 -3.66
CA THR A 459 23.66 23.64 -3.81
C THR A 459 23.82 22.84 -5.09
N SER A 460 22.76 22.13 -5.51
CA SER A 460 22.80 21.17 -6.63
C SER A 460 21.88 21.57 -7.78
N LYS A 461 21.16 22.70 -7.69
CA LYS A 461 20.16 23.14 -8.67
C LYS A 461 19.06 22.10 -8.90
N ALA A 462 18.77 21.30 -7.87
CA ALA A 462 17.67 20.35 -7.91
C ALA A 462 16.35 21.11 -8.07
N ASN A 463 15.57 20.77 -9.10
CA ASN A 463 14.23 21.30 -9.34
C ASN A 463 13.12 20.37 -8.86
N MET A 464 13.48 19.14 -8.46
CA MET A 464 12.59 18.13 -7.93
C MET A 464 13.34 17.32 -6.87
N ALA A 465 12.63 16.92 -5.82
CA ALA A 465 13.09 15.98 -4.82
C ALA A 465 11.96 14.99 -4.55
N VAL A 466 12.31 13.72 -4.37
CA VAL A 466 11.35 12.63 -4.16
C VAL A 466 11.79 11.88 -2.90
N GLU A 467 10.86 11.70 -1.96
CA GLU A 467 11.10 10.81 -0.83
C GLU A 467 11.11 9.35 -1.31
N VAL A 468 12.19 8.64 -0.98
CA VAL A 468 12.35 7.24 -1.36
C VAL A 468 12.62 6.40 -0.12
N ALA A 469 12.02 5.21 -0.08
CA ALA A 469 12.32 4.21 0.94
C ALA A 469 13.33 3.20 0.38
N PRO A 470 14.36 2.80 1.16
CA PRO A 470 15.24 1.73 0.75
C PRO A 470 14.43 0.44 0.60
N CYS A 471 14.59 -0.22 -0.53
CA CYS A 471 13.87 -1.43 -0.87
C CYS A 471 14.88 -2.59 -0.96
N ARG A 472 14.69 -3.63 -0.15
CA ARG A 472 15.63 -4.76 -0.02
C ARG A 472 15.12 -6.05 -0.65
N SER A 473 13.88 -6.05 -1.15
CA SER A 473 13.27 -7.26 -1.70
C SER A 473 12.26 -6.94 -2.80
N LEU A 474 12.09 -7.88 -3.73
CA LEU A 474 11.02 -7.87 -4.73
C LEU A 474 9.63 -7.75 -4.10
N ALA A 475 9.44 -8.30 -2.90
CA ALA A 475 8.17 -8.22 -2.18
C ALA A 475 7.86 -6.77 -1.76
N ASP A 476 8.88 -6.04 -1.30
CA ASP A 476 8.75 -4.64 -0.93
C ASP A 476 8.52 -3.76 -2.18
N MET A 477 9.20 -4.04 -3.30
CA MET A 477 8.96 -3.32 -4.56
C MET A 477 7.52 -3.52 -5.05
N ARG A 478 7.01 -4.76 -5.00
CA ARG A 478 5.62 -5.09 -5.33
C ARG A 478 4.62 -4.40 -4.43
N LEU A 479 4.92 -4.34 -3.13
CA LEU A 479 4.04 -3.73 -2.14
C LEU A 479 3.90 -2.22 -2.37
N ASN A 480 5.00 -1.54 -2.70
CA ASN A 480 5.02 -0.09 -2.91
C ASN A 480 4.65 0.31 -4.35
N ASN A 481 4.70 -0.63 -5.30
CA ASN A 481 4.38 -0.46 -6.71
C ASN A 481 5.02 0.77 -7.39
N SER A 482 6.24 1.12 -6.99
CA SER A 482 7.00 2.26 -7.52
C SER A 482 8.49 1.98 -7.33
N VAL A 483 9.27 2.21 -8.38
CA VAL A 483 10.73 2.06 -8.38
C VAL A 483 11.33 3.27 -9.07
N VAL A 484 12.16 4.01 -8.33
CA VAL A 484 12.84 5.22 -8.83
C VAL A 484 14.22 4.87 -9.36
N MET A 485 14.51 5.34 -10.56
CA MET A 485 15.79 5.21 -11.24
C MET A 485 16.33 6.58 -11.64
N GLU A 486 17.65 6.68 -11.78
CA GLU A 486 18.32 7.86 -12.32
C GLU A 486 19.14 7.49 -13.54
N HIS A 487 19.09 8.33 -14.55
CA HIS A 487 20.08 8.35 -15.60
C HIS A 487 20.99 9.56 -15.37
N THR A 488 22.28 9.28 -15.19
CA THR A 488 23.32 10.31 -15.15
C THR A 488 23.91 10.45 -16.56
N PRO A 489 23.56 11.52 -17.30
CA PRO A 489 24.16 11.73 -18.61
C PRO A 489 25.65 12.12 -18.48
N GLY A 490 26.36 12.10 -19.60
CA GLY A 490 27.76 12.52 -19.67
C GLY A 490 28.02 13.93 -19.10
N LYS A 491 29.30 14.21 -18.77
CA LYS A 491 29.73 15.45 -18.08
C LYS A 491 28.99 16.71 -18.56
N GLY A 492 28.30 17.38 -17.64
CA GLY A 492 27.68 18.69 -17.86
C GLY A 492 26.19 18.65 -18.22
N GLN A 493 25.57 17.47 -18.36
CA GLN A 493 24.13 17.36 -18.54
C GLN A 493 23.42 17.06 -17.21
N PRO A 494 22.17 17.54 -17.03
CA PRO A 494 21.40 17.28 -15.81
C PRO A 494 20.95 15.82 -15.75
N SER A 495 21.05 15.20 -14.57
CA SER A 495 20.49 13.88 -14.30
C SER A 495 18.99 13.84 -14.56
N THR A 496 18.49 12.76 -15.16
CA THR A 496 17.06 12.54 -15.35
C THR A 496 16.61 11.35 -14.51
N THR A 497 15.63 11.55 -13.62
CA THR A 497 15.03 10.47 -12.85
C THR A 497 13.79 9.92 -13.54
N CYS A 498 13.40 8.69 -13.18
CA CYS A 498 12.21 8.01 -13.68
C CYS A 498 11.57 7.23 -12.53
N ASP A 499 10.26 7.35 -12.36
CA ASP A 499 9.48 6.46 -11.49
C ASP A 499 8.69 5.48 -12.35
N VAL A 500 8.93 4.18 -12.15
CA VAL A 500 8.26 3.12 -12.88
C VAL A 500 7.37 2.34 -11.92
N ALA A 501 6.09 2.19 -12.29
CA ALA A 501 5.21 1.31 -11.54
C ALA A 501 5.69 -0.14 -11.69
N TYR A 502 5.94 -0.82 -10.56
CA TYR A 502 6.46 -2.17 -10.58
C TYR A 502 5.53 -3.15 -11.32
N THR A 503 4.21 -2.94 -11.24
CA THR A 503 3.20 -3.72 -11.97
C THR A 503 3.38 -3.67 -13.47
N ASP A 504 3.96 -2.60 -14.00
CA ASP A 504 4.19 -2.44 -15.43
C ASP A 504 5.40 -3.27 -15.90
N CYS A 505 6.33 -3.56 -14.98
CA CYS A 505 7.49 -4.41 -15.19
C CYS A 505 7.08 -5.89 -15.25
N HIS A 506 6.41 -6.31 -16.33
CA HIS A 506 5.91 -7.68 -16.49
C HIS A 506 7.01 -8.74 -16.74
N SER A 507 8.23 -8.33 -17.09
CA SER A 507 9.35 -9.25 -17.33
C SER A 507 10.07 -9.60 -16.02
N LEU A 508 10.22 -10.90 -15.72
CA LEU A 508 11.00 -11.37 -14.58
C LEU A 508 12.45 -10.88 -14.61
N LYS A 509 13.07 -10.77 -15.79
CA LYS A 509 14.44 -10.27 -15.93
C LYS A 509 14.59 -8.80 -15.55
N VAL A 510 13.60 -7.98 -15.92
CA VAL A 510 13.52 -6.55 -15.54
C VAL A 510 13.42 -6.45 -14.01
N GLN A 511 12.60 -7.31 -13.39
CA GLN A 511 12.45 -7.36 -11.94
C GLN A 511 13.75 -7.81 -11.24
N GLU A 512 14.46 -8.81 -11.78
CA GLU A 512 15.75 -9.28 -11.28
C GLU A 512 16.81 -8.18 -11.36
N ARG A 513 16.90 -7.48 -12.49
CA ARG A 513 17.86 -6.37 -12.68
C ARG A 513 17.59 -5.18 -11.76
N LEU A 514 16.32 -4.82 -11.52
CA LEU A 514 15.94 -3.83 -10.52
C LEU A 514 16.37 -4.25 -9.10
N THR A 515 16.33 -5.55 -8.80
CA THR A 515 16.79 -6.10 -7.52
C THR A 515 18.30 -6.05 -7.38
N GLU A 516 19.03 -6.36 -8.46
CA GLU A 516 20.49 -6.26 -8.48
C GLU A 516 20.96 -4.81 -8.25
N MET A 517 20.36 -3.85 -8.95
CA MET A 517 20.68 -2.42 -8.81
C MET A 517 20.45 -1.89 -7.39
N THR A 518 19.44 -2.42 -6.69
CA THR A 518 19.16 -2.04 -5.29
C THR A 518 20.09 -2.74 -4.30
N SER A 519 20.57 -3.94 -4.62
CA SER A 519 21.45 -4.74 -3.75
C SER A 519 22.93 -4.35 -3.86
N SER A 520 23.39 -3.92 -5.04
CA SER A 520 24.81 -3.65 -5.31
C SER A 520 25.38 -2.40 -4.64
N ARG A 521 24.55 -1.57 -4.00
CA ARG A 521 24.96 -0.31 -3.37
C ARG A 521 25.19 -0.43 -1.86
N ASP A 522 24.67 -1.50 -1.26
CA ASP A 522 24.87 -1.83 0.16
C ASP A 522 26.16 -2.65 0.39
N ALA A 523 26.82 -3.10 -0.71
CA ALA A 523 28.12 -3.77 -0.72
C ALA A 523 29.24 -2.77 -1.07
#